data_AF-A0A202DQM9-F1
#
_entry.id   AF-A0A202DQM9-F1
#
_cell.length_a   1.000
_cell.length_b   1.000
_cell.length_c   1.000
_cell.angle_alpha   90.00
_cell.angle_beta   90.00
_cell.angle_gamma   90.00
#
_symmetry.space_group_name_H-M   'P 1'
#
loop_
_entity.id
_entity.type
_entity.pdbx_description
1 polymer ?
#
loop_
_entity_poly.entity_id
_entity_poly.type
_entity_poly.pdbx_seq_one_letter_code
_entity_poly.pdbx_strand_id
1 'polypeptide(L)'
;MGDHRFYLVVVGAKSGEEVANQLFSGEDPGCAVQEKEGQVLLDYELPGDDRAEVIKLAITYVSRRLGCEIREFNPQEESLLDQLIRKARHGKDETTRQNAILNLGIPEDELELDDPEEQEEWELRKQDRINLLKDLRQDSSPAIREQAITALKNLGITG
;
A
#
# COMPACT_ATOMS: atom_id res chain seq x y z
N MET A 1 -16.42 -1.12 -20.77
CA MET A 1 -16.34 -1.88 -19.51
C MET A 1 -14.97 -1.59 -18.95
N GLY A 2 -14.90 -0.68 -17.98
CA GLY A 2 -13.65 -0.38 -17.29
C GLY A 2 -13.47 -1.39 -16.17
N ASP A 3 -12.25 -1.89 -16.01
CA ASP A 3 -11.88 -2.62 -14.81
C ASP A 3 -11.80 -1.62 -13.65
N HIS A 4 -12.53 -1.88 -12.57
CA HIS A 4 -12.56 -1.02 -11.39
C HIS A 4 -11.65 -1.61 -10.33
N ARG A 5 -10.58 -0.87 -10.02
CA ARG A 5 -9.65 -1.24 -8.95
C ARG A 5 -10.11 -0.64 -7.64
N PHE A 6 -10.28 -1.49 -6.65
CA PHE A 6 -10.73 -1.12 -5.32
C PHE A 6 -9.62 -1.38 -4.31
N TYR A 7 -9.61 -0.52 -3.30
CA TYR A 7 -8.72 -0.63 -2.16
C TYR A 7 -9.59 -0.63 -0.92
N LEU A 8 -9.50 -1.66 -0.09
CA LEU A 8 -10.25 -1.73 1.15
C LEU A 8 -9.29 -1.75 2.33
N VAL A 9 -9.54 -0.89 3.31
CA VAL A 9 -8.87 -0.96 4.60
C VAL A 9 -9.79 -1.70 5.56
N VAL A 10 -9.24 -2.72 6.21
CA VAL A 10 -9.90 -3.54 7.20
C VAL A 10 -9.26 -3.27 8.55
N VAL A 11 -10.03 -2.96 9.57
CA VAL A 11 -9.53 -2.66 10.92
C VAL A 11 -10.12 -3.67 11.91
N GLY A 12 -9.27 -4.22 12.77
CA GLY A 12 -9.69 -5.16 13.82
C GLY A 12 -9.94 -6.59 13.32
N ALA A 13 -9.55 -6.91 12.08
CA ALA A 13 -9.53 -8.28 11.60
C ALA A 13 -8.32 -9.04 12.15
N LYS A 14 -8.50 -10.34 12.38
CA LYS A 14 -7.41 -11.23 12.82
C LYS A 14 -6.44 -11.59 11.71
N SER A 15 -6.90 -11.55 10.47
CA SER A 15 -6.12 -11.89 9.27
C SER A 15 -6.76 -11.23 8.05
N GLY A 16 -5.93 -10.63 7.21
CA GLY A 16 -6.35 -10.09 5.93
C GLY A 16 -6.74 -11.15 4.92
N GLU A 17 -6.07 -12.31 4.95
CA GLU A 17 -6.40 -13.46 4.09
C GLU A 17 -7.78 -14.04 4.42
N GLU A 18 -8.14 -14.11 5.70
CA GLU A 18 -9.48 -14.56 6.10
C GLU A 18 -10.56 -13.61 5.57
N VAL A 19 -10.31 -12.30 5.66
CA VAL A 19 -11.24 -11.28 5.16
C VAL A 19 -11.35 -11.36 3.63
N ALA A 20 -10.23 -11.47 2.92
CA ALA A 20 -10.22 -11.64 1.47
C ALA A 20 -10.99 -12.89 1.04
N ASN A 21 -10.69 -14.04 1.64
CA ASN A 21 -11.38 -15.31 1.32
C ASN A 21 -12.90 -15.23 1.54
N GLN A 22 -13.35 -14.53 2.58
CA GLN A 22 -14.77 -14.32 2.86
C GLN A 22 -15.41 -13.34 1.88
N LEU A 23 -14.72 -12.26 1.50
CA LEU A 23 -15.21 -11.27 0.55
C LEU A 23 -15.36 -11.86 -0.86
N PHE A 24 -14.44 -12.75 -1.25
CA PHE A 24 -14.37 -13.29 -2.61
C PHE A 24 -14.80 -14.76 -2.72
N SER A 25 -15.39 -15.31 -1.65
CA SER A 25 -15.91 -16.70 -1.63
C SER A 25 -14.87 -17.77 -2.05
N GLY A 26 -13.59 -17.51 -1.81
CA GLY A 26 -12.48 -18.42 -2.17
C GLY A 26 -12.08 -18.43 -3.66
N GLU A 27 -12.64 -17.54 -4.50
CA GLU A 27 -12.04 -17.26 -5.81
C GLU A 27 -10.78 -16.40 -5.62
N ASP A 28 -9.69 -16.74 -6.33
CA ASP A 28 -8.47 -15.91 -6.33
C ASP A 28 -8.73 -14.65 -7.19
N PRO A 29 -8.92 -13.47 -6.59
CA PRO A 29 -9.23 -12.26 -7.34
C PRO A 29 -7.98 -11.58 -7.88
N GLY A 30 -6.78 -12.14 -7.65
CA GLY A 30 -5.53 -11.39 -7.74
C GLY A 30 -5.44 -10.33 -6.64
N CYS A 31 -6.05 -10.58 -5.47
CA CYS A 31 -6.08 -9.65 -4.35
C CYS A 31 -4.74 -9.66 -3.60
N ALA A 32 -4.06 -8.52 -3.54
CA ALA A 32 -2.90 -8.35 -2.68
C ALA A 32 -3.34 -7.92 -1.27
N VAL A 33 -2.95 -8.70 -0.28
CA VAL A 33 -3.21 -8.43 1.15
C VAL A 33 -1.95 -7.79 1.76
N GLN A 34 -2.12 -6.65 2.43
CA GLN A 34 -1.05 -5.97 3.16
C GLN A 34 -1.49 -5.75 4.60
N GLU A 35 -0.72 -6.22 5.59
CA GLU A 35 -1.04 -6.01 7.01
C GLU A 35 -0.07 -4.98 7.60
N LYS A 36 -0.61 -3.90 8.18
CA LYS A 36 0.16 -2.86 8.90
C LYS A 36 -0.59 -2.44 10.15
N GLU A 37 0.04 -2.58 11.32
CA GLU A 37 -0.42 -2.02 12.60
C GLU A 37 -1.90 -2.32 12.95
N GLY A 38 -2.34 -3.57 12.73
CA GLY A 38 -3.72 -3.99 13.02
C GLY A 38 -4.75 -3.57 11.96
N GLN A 39 -4.28 -3.03 10.85
CA GLN A 39 -5.06 -2.77 9.64
C GLN A 39 -4.63 -3.70 8.51
N VAL A 40 -5.57 -4.08 7.65
CA VAL A 40 -5.32 -4.85 6.44
C VAL A 40 -5.77 -4.03 5.24
N LEU A 41 -4.87 -3.78 4.29
CA LEU A 41 -5.22 -3.26 2.99
C LEU A 41 -5.44 -4.43 2.02
N LEU A 42 -6.60 -4.45 1.37
CA LEU A 42 -6.93 -5.35 0.28
C LEU A 42 -6.94 -4.56 -1.03
N ASP A 43 -6.01 -4.88 -1.92
CA ASP A 43 -5.93 -4.32 -3.28
C ASP A 43 -6.44 -5.36 -4.26
N TYR A 44 -7.54 -5.08 -4.97
CA TYR A 44 -8.09 -6.01 -5.96
C TYR A 44 -8.73 -5.28 -7.14
N GLU A 45 -8.78 -5.97 -8.27
CA GLU A 45 -9.33 -5.47 -9.52
C GLU A 45 -10.60 -6.25 -9.85
N LEU A 46 -11.73 -5.54 -10.00
CA LEU A 46 -12.98 -6.15 -10.43
C LEU A 46 -13.24 -5.91 -11.92
N PRO A 47 -13.56 -6.97 -12.68
CA PRO A 47 -14.07 -6.81 -14.02
C PRO A 47 -15.55 -6.38 -13.98
N GLY A 48 -15.83 -5.16 -14.41
CA GLY A 48 -17.19 -4.64 -14.69
C GLY A 48 -17.94 -3.99 -13.52
N ASP A 49 -18.82 -3.02 -13.87
CA ASP A 49 -19.56 -2.15 -12.94
C ASP A 49 -20.52 -2.92 -12.00
N ASP A 50 -21.14 -4.00 -12.47
CA ASP A 50 -22.14 -4.76 -11.69
C ASP A 50 -21.53 -5.44 -10.44
N ARG A 51 -20.21 -5.67 -10.43
CA ARG A 51 -19.53 -6.28 -9.27
C ARG A 51 -19.29 -5.30 -8.12
N ALA A 52 -19.38 -3.99 -8.35
CA ALA A 52 -19.19 -2.98 -7.32
C ALA A 52 -20.30 -3.03 -6.24
N GLU A 53 -21.56 -3.22 -6.64
CA GLU A 53 -22.68 -3.36 -5.70
C GLU A 53 -22.60 -4.68 -4.91
N VAL A 54 -22.22 -5.76 -5.59
CA VAL A 54 -22.03 -7.08 -4.96
C VAL A 54 -20.98 -7.01 -3.86
N ILE A 55 -19.88 -6.27 -4.09
CA ILE A 55 -18.86 -6.09 -3.07
C ILE A 55 -19.34 -5.24 -1.90
N LYS A 56 -20.10 -4.16 -2.12
CA LYS A 56 -20.63 -3.35 -0.99
C LYS A 56 -21.48 -4.20 -0.04
N LEU A 57 -22.25 -5.15 -0.59
CA LEU A 57 -23.00 -6.12 0.20
C LEU A 57 -22.07 -7.14 0.90
N ALA A 58 -21.06 -7.65 0.20
CA ALA A 58 -20.07 -8.56 0.78
C ALA A 58 -19.29 -7.90 1.94
N ILE A 59 -18.84 -6.66 1.77
CA ILE A 59 -18.21 -5.82 2.80
C ILE A 59 -19.08 -5.77 4.05
N THR A 60 -20.36 -5.42 3.90
CA THR A 60 -21.28 -5.30 5.04
C THR A 60 -21.44 -6.64 5.77
N TYR A 61 -21.53 -7.73 5.02
CA TYR A 61 -21.66 -9.08 5.58
C TYR A 61 -20.40 -9.52 6.33
N VAL A 62 -19.23 -9.36 5.70
CA VAL A 62 -17.93 -9.78 6.25
C VAL A 62 -17.56 -8.96 7.48
N SER A 63 -17.74 -7.64 7.44
CA SER A 63 -17.54 -6.75 8.59
C SER A 63 -18.33 -7.23 9.82
N ARG A 64 -19.62 -7.55 9.64
CA ARG A 64 -20.47 -8.06 10.73
C ARG A 64 -20.06 -9.43 11.22
N ARG A 65 -19.68 -10.32 10.30
CA ARG A 65 -19.34 -11.71 10.61
C ARG A 65 -18.01 -11.83 11.33
N LEU A 66 -17.01 -11.07 10.91
CA LEU A 66 -15.66 -11.09 11.46
C LEU A 66 -15.46 -10.07 12.60
N GLY A 67 -16.44 -9.19 12.82
CA GLY A 67 -16.34 -8.14 13.83
C GLY A 67 -15.27 -7.10 13.50
N CYS A 68 -15.01 -6.88 12.21
CA CYS A 68 -14.08 -5.88 11.72
C CYS A 68 -14.81 -4.71 11.05
N GLU A 69 -14.11 -3.58 10.96
CA GLU A 69 -14.53 -2.48 10.10
C GLU A 69 -13.86 -2.66 8.74
N ILE A 70 -14.61 -2.52 7.65
CA ILE A 70 -14.09 -2.53 6.28
C ILE A 70 -14.57 -1.26 5.60
N ARG A 71 -13.63 -0.46 5.08
CA ARG A 71 -13.88 0.83 4.45
C ARG A 71 -13.16 0.93 3.11
N GLU A 72 -13.76 1.63 2.17
CA GLU A 72 -13.13 1.93 0.89
C GLU A 72 -12.03 2.97 1.09
N PHE A 73 -10.86 2.69 0.52
CA PHE A 73 -9.72 3.58 0.47
C PHE A 73 -9.64 4.18 -0.92
N ASN A 74 -9.60 5.51 -1.00
CA ASN A 74 -9.43 6.21 -2.25
C ASN A 74 -7.94 6.53 -2.47
N PRO A 75 -7.26 5.91 -3.45
CA PRO A 75 -5.85 6.22 -3.74
C PRO A 75 -5.63 7.62 -4.27
N GLN A 76 -6.69 8.33 -4.70
CA GLN A 76 -6.58 9.72 -5.11
C GLN A 76 -6.38 10.66 -3.92
N GLU A 77 -6.72 10.20 -2.71
CA GLU A 77 -6.46 10.88 -1.44
C GLU A 77 -5.15 10.37 -0.79
N GLU A 78 -4.54 9.32 -1.34
CA GLU A 78 -3.24 8.78 -0.92
C GLU A 78 -2.12 9.72 -1.38
N SER A 79 -1.24 10.10 -0.44
CA SER A 79 -0.08 10.93 -0.79
C SER A 79 0.77 10.25 -1.85
N LEU A 80 1.46 11.03 -2.69
CA LEU A 80 2.38 10.45 -3.69
C LEU A 80 3.43 9.55 -3.02
N LEU A 81 3.90 9.93 -1.84
CA LEU A 81 4.85 9.16 -1.06
C LEU A 81 4.28 7.79 -0.66
N ASP A 82 3.06 7.74 -0.13
CA ASP A 82 2.40 6.50 0.26
C ASP A 82 2.16 5.58 -0.95
N GLN A 83 1.74 6.16 -2.09
CA GLN A 83 1.61 5.42 -3.35
C GLN A 83 2.94 4.79 -3.80
N LEU A 84 4.05 5.54 -3.67
CA LEU A 84 5.37 5.05 -4.04
C LEU A 84 5.86 3.96 -3.08
N ILE A 85 5.64 4.11 -1.77
CA ILE A 85 5.95 3.10 -0.75
C ILE A 85 5.20 1.80 -1.07
N ARG A 86 3.90 1.90 -1.34
CA ARG A 86 3.06 0.76 -1.72
C ARG A 86 3.55 0.07 -2.99
N LYS A 87 3.84 0.83 -4.05
CA LYS A 87 4.36 0.29 -5.32
C LYS A 87 5.73 -0.35 -5.16
N ALA A 88 6.61 0.19 -4.33
CA ALA A 88 7.94 -0.37 -4.07
C ALA A 88 7.85 -1.73 -3.35
N ARG A 89 6.93 -1.87 -2.39
CA ARG A 89 6.69 -3.11 -1.64
C ARG A 89 5.93 -4.17 -2.47
N HIS A 90 4.88 -3.76 -3.17
CA HIS A 90 3.85 -4.66 -3.72
C HIS A 90 3.54 -4.45 -5.21
N GLY A 91 4.38 -3.72 -5.94
CA GLY A 91 4.20 -3.55 -7.39
C GLY A 91 4.07 -4.90 -8.11
N LYS A 92 3.08 -5.00 -9.01
CA LYS A 92 2.73 -6.25 -9.71
C LYS A 92 3.88 -6.88 -10.51
N ASP A 93 4.88 -6.08 -10.84
CA ASP A 93 6.03 -6.45 -11.64
C ASP A 93 7.28 -5.71 -11.14
N GLU A 94 8.45 -6.27 -11.45
CA GLU A 94 9.73 -5.75 -11.00
C GLU A 94 10.01 -4.34 -11.53
N THR A 95 9.58 -4.01 -12.75
CA THR A 95 9.77 -2.67 -13.35
C THR A 95 8.98 -1.62 -12.56
N THR A 96 7.74 -1.92 -12.20
CA THR A 96 6.91 -1.06 -11.36
C THR A 96 7.57 -0.83 -9.99
N ARG A 97 8.11 -1.89 -9.37
CA ARG A 97 8.83 -1.77 -8.10
C ARG A 97 10.09 -0.93 -8.24
N GLN A 98 10.93 -1.20 -9.24
CA GLN A 98 12.18 -0.46 -9.50
C GLN A 98 11.93 1.04 -9.69
N ASN A 99 10.95 1.41 -10.52
CA ASN A 99 10.60 2.81 -10.76
C ASN A 99 10.09 3.50 -9.49
N ALA A 100 9.27 2.80 -8.69
CA ALA A 100 8.80 3.34 -7.43
C ALA A 100 9.94 3.57 -6.44
N ILE A 101 10.87 2.61 -6.32
CA ILE A 101 12.05 2.72 -5.45
C ILE A 101 12.93 3.89 -5.84
N LEU A 102 13.20 4.06 -7.14
CA LEU A 102 13.99 5.18 -7.62
C LEU A 102 13.34 6.52 -7.28
N ASN A 103 12.02 6.64 -7.44
CA ASN A 103 11.27 7.84 -7.11
C ASN A 103 11.21 8.11 -5.60
N LEU A 104 11.24 7.09 -4.74
CA LEU A 104 11.43 7.27 -3.29
C LEU A 104 12.79 7.90 -2.97
N GLY A 105 13.75 7.82 -3.88
CA GLY A 105 15.05 8.48 -3.74
C GLY A 105 15.05 9.97 -4.02
N ILE A 106 13.95 10.53 -4.55
CA ILE A 106 13.86 11.95 -4.86
C ILE A 106 13.67 12.70 -3.53
N PRO A 107 14.57 13.63 -3.17
CA PRO A 107 14.38 14.48 -2.01
C PRO A 107 13.08 15.26 -2.17
N GLU A 108 12.21 15.18 -1.18
CA GLU A 108 11.06 16.08 -1.10
C GLU A 108 11.54 17.41 -0.51
N ASP A 109 11.04 18.50 -1.07
CA ASP A 109 11.25 19.82 -0.48
C ASP A 109 10.71 19.78 0.96
N GLU A 110 11.49 20.30 1.92
CA GLU A 110 11.04 20.37 3.31
C GLU A 110 9.86 21.35 3.40
N LEU A 111 8.66 20.80 3.52
CA LEU A 111 7.48 21.55 3.91
C LEU A 111 7.61 21.91 5.39
N GLU A 112 7.65 23.20 5.69
CA GLU A 112 7.37 23.70 7.04
C GLU A 112 5.85 23.63 7.23
N LEU A 113 5.37 22.62 7.96
CA LEU A 113 3.96 22.52 8.33
C LEU A 113 3.73 23.29 9.62
N ASP A 114 2.69 24.12 9.63
CA ASP A 114 2.32 24.92 10.81
C ASP A 114 1.69 24.06 11.92
N ASP A 115 1.19 22.87 11.58
CA ASP A 115 0.57 21.92 12.51
C ASP A 115 1.60 20.88 13.01
N PRO A 116 1.86 20.79 14.33
CA PRO A 116 2.81 19.84 14.88
C PRO A 116 2.40 18.36 14.72
N GLU A 117 1.10 18.05 14.65
CA GLU A 117 0.62 16.68 14.40
C GLU A 117 0.88 16.27 12.95
N GLU A 118 0.65 17.18 12.00
CA GLU A 118 0.97 16.94 10.58
C GLU A 118 2.49 16.86 10.35
N GLN A 119 3.27 17.66 11.07
CA GLN A 119 4.74 17.61 11.05
C GLN A 119 5.27 16.27 11.59
N GLU A 120 4.71 15.76 12.69
CA GLU A 120 5.09 14.45 13.24
C GLU A 120 4.74 13.32 12.25
N GLU A 121 3.55 13.35 11.65
CA GLU A 121 3.15 12.36 10.66
C GLU A 121 4.05 12.41 9.41
N TRP A 122 4.45 13.61 8.97
CA TRP A 122 5.39 13.81 7.87
C TRP A 122 6.75 13.19 8.16
N GLU A 123 7.32 13.42 9.35
CA GLU A 123 8.59 12.81 9.75
C GLU A 123 8.51 11.28 9.87
N LEU A 124 7.39 10.75 10.38
CA LEU A 124 7.14 9.30 10.42
C LEU A 124 7.13 8.70 9.01
N ARG A 125 6.47 9.34 8.05
CA ARG A 125 6.45 8.89 6.64
C ARG A 125 7.84 8.93 6.01
N LYS A 126 8.63 9.99 6.24
CA LYS A 126 10.04 10.05 5.80
C LYS A 126 10.85 8.90 6.37
N GLN A 127 10.67 8.58 7.65
CA GLN A 127 11.39 7.51 8.31
C GLN A 127 10.97 6.13 7.77
N ASP A 128 9.69 5.90 7.51
CA ASP A 128 9.19 4.65 6.90
C ASP A 128 9.77 4.46 5.49
N ARG A 129 9.83 5.52 4.68
CA ARG A 129 10.53 5.52 3.38
C ARG A 129 11.99 5.07 3.51
N ILE A 130 12.73 5.65 4.45
CA ILE A 130 14.15 5.33 4.65
C ILE A 130 14.32 3.87 5.08
N ASN A 131 13.48 3.40 6.00
CA ASN A 131 13.51 2.02 6.47
C ASN A 131 13.22 1.04 5.35
N LEU A 132 12.18 1.31 4.54
CA LEU A 132 11.87 0.51 3.35
C LEU A 132 13.08 0.44 2.39
N LEU A 133 13.73 1.56 2.10
CA LEU A 133 14.89 1.55 1.21
C LEU A 133 16.07 0.76 1.80
N LYS A 134 16.28 0.79 3.13
CA LYS A 134 17.30 -0.03 3.80
C LYS A 134 16.97 -1.53 3.71
N ASP A 135 15.71 -1.90 3.85
CA ASP A 135 15.26 -3.29 3.71
C ASP A 135 15.46 -3.76 2.26
N LEU A 136 15.05 -2.94 1.29
CA LEU A 136 15.18 -3.25 -0.14
C LEU A 136 16.64 -3.29 -0.63
N ARG A 137 17.58 -2.62 0.05
CA ARG A 137 19.02 -2.80 -0.19
C ARG A 137 19.48 -4.24 0.07
N GLN A 138 18.75 -5.01 0.87
CA GLN A 138 19.00 -6.43 1.14
C GLN A 138 18.08 -7.37 0.35
N ASP A 139 17.27 -6.84 -0.59
CA ASP A 139 16.36 -7.66 -1.40
C ASP A 139 17.12 -8.72 -2.20
N SER A 140 16.48 -9.86 -2.45
CA SER A 140 17.04 -10.95 -3.25
C SER A 140 17.33 -10.55 -4.70
N SER A 141 16.53 -9.64 -5.28
CA SER A 141 16.69 -9.14 -6.65
C SER A 141 17.84 -8.13 -6.74
N PRO A 142 18.87 -8.39 -7.57
CA PRO A 142 19.96 -7.43 -7.79
C PRO A 142 19.48 -6.06 -8.28
N ALA A 143 18.46 -6.03 -9.15
CA ALA A 143 17.94 -4.80 -9.72
C ALA A 143 17.26 -3.94 -8.64
N ILE A 144 16.46 -4.57 -7.77
CA ILE A 144 15.82 -3.89 -6.64
C ILE A 144 16.86 -3.33 -5.67
N ARG A 145 17.92 -4.10 -5.35
CA ARG A 145 19.01 -3.63 -4.49
C ARG A 145 19.72 -2.41 -5.08
N GLU A 146 20.05 -2.44 -6.38
CA GLU A 146 20.73 -1.32 -7.04
C GLU A 146 19.89 -0.04 -7.04
N GLN A 147 18.58 -0.15 -7.29
CA GLN A 147 17.67 0.98 -7.19
C GLN A 147 17.57 1.50 -5.76
N ALA A 148 17.48 0.63 -4.76
CA ALA A 148 17.39 1.03 -3.36
C ALA A 148 18.67 1.75 -2.88
N ILE A 149 19.86 1.27 -3.29
CA ILE A 149 21.14 1.92 -3.01
C ILE A 149 21.19 3.31 -3.66
N THR A 150 20.74 3.42 -4.91
CA THR A 150 20.71 4.70 -5.63
C THR A 150 19.75 5.68 -4.96
N ALA A 151 18.57 5.21 -4.56
CA ALA A 151 17.59 6.02 -3.85
C ALA A 151 18.11 6.54 -2.51
N LEU A 152 18.74 5.68 -1.69
CA LEU A 152 19.36 6.11 -0.42
C LEU A 152 20.45 7.17 -0.66
N LYS A 153 21.28 7.00 -1.69
CA LYS A 153 22.31 7.99 -2.04
C LYS A 153 21.72 9.33 -2.44
N ASN A 154 20.64 9.33 -3.22
CA ASN A 154 19.97 10.56 -3.65
C ASN A 154 19.35 11.32 -2.47
N LEU A 155 18.88 10.61 -1.44
CA LEU A 155 18.44 11.19 -0.17
C LEU A 155 19.60 11.67 0.72
N GLY A 156 20.85 11.58 0.25
CA GLY A 156 22.04 11.91 1.04
C GLY A 156 22.35 10.89 2.14
N ILE A 157 21.65 9.76 2.17
CA ILE A 157 21.81 8.72 3.18
C ILE A 157 22.87 7.74 2.69
N THR A 158 24.10 8.01 3.10
CA THR A 158 25.21 7.07 2.96
C THR A 158 25.14 6.05 4.09
N GLY A 159 24.60 4.87 3.80
CA GLY A 159 24.75 3.71 4.68
C GLY A 159 25.97 2.86 4.34
#